data_AF-A0A4P2QGD5-F1
#
_entry.id   AF-A0A4P2QGD5-F1
#
_cell.length_a   1.000
_cell.length_b   1.000
_cell.length_c   1.000
_cell.angle_alpha   90.00
_cell.angle_beta   90.00
_cell.angle_gamma   90.00
#
_symmetry.space_group_name_H-M   'P 1'
#
loop_
_entity.id
_entity.type
_entity.pdbx_description
1 polymer ?
#
loop_
_entity_poly.entity_id
_entity_poly.type
_entity_poly.pdbx_seq_one_letter_code
_entity_poly.pdbx_strand_id
1 'polypeptide(L)'
;MSTGSGTGELDVKRGDLLSKEPDEPEQPDQTQIPIDSKLRFIEALTESPLLQVAVTGSNPPPGYAAKAEYWSRRGPLKTSAIILESIGFTNRSGSAGYPKEFHDWLAGGSVLATAQEVSAQQWVQGVHQPTSPNSALYWAVDPDAPSTRRIGLLVELGSAGELLNVIWYKTRQPTGGLIFQKAPSRLTFTQVVVGEMKKPSTDPYDIDAQSTWYHYRGEMRSA
;
A
#
# COMPACT_ATOMS: atom_id res chain seq x y z
N MET A 1 -59.14 -34.71 -38.47
CA MET A 1 -59.05 -35.82 -37.49
C MET A 1 -57.63 -35.84 -36.95
N SER A 2 -57.45 -35.96 -35.64
CA SER A 2 -56.14 -36.06 -35.00
C SER A 2 -56.08 -37.40 -34.27
N THR A 3 -55.09 -38.22 -34.58
CA THR A 3 -54.88 -39.54 -33.96
C THR A 3 -53.66 -39.50 -33.06
N GLY A 4 -53.88 -39.62 -31.76
CA GLY A 4 -52.81 -39.76 -30.77
C GLY A 4 -52.68 -41.19 -30.25
N SER A 5 -51.46 -41.52 -29.83
CA SER A 5 -51.08 -42.54 -28.83
C SER A 5 -49.64 -42.15 -28.44
N GLY A 6 -49.22 -42.01 -27.18
CA GLY A 6 -49.41 -42.95 -26.07
C GLY A 6 -48.40 -44.09 -26.24
N THR A 7 -47.39 -44.30 -25.39
CA THR A 7 -47.06 -43.75 -24.06
C THR A 7 -45.55 -43.86 -23.80
N GLY A 8 -44.96 -43.00 -22.96
CA GLY A 8 -43.59 -43.12 -22.47
C GLY A 8 -43.41 -42.38 -21.15
N GLU A 9 -42.96 -43.09 -20.11
CA GLU A 9 -42.88 -42.57 -18.74
C GLU A 9 -41.72 -41.59 -18.49
N LEU A 10 -42.00 -40.70 -17.54
CA LEU A 10 -41.09 -40.02 -16.61
C LEU A 10 -39.62 -40.49 -16.61
N ASP A 11 -38.72 -39.58 -17.01
CA ASP A 11 -37.41 -39.47 -16.34
C ASP A 11 -37.01 -37.98 -16.19
N VAL A 12 -37.77 -37.25 -15.37
CA VAL A 12 -37.37 -35.93 -14.89
C VAL A 12 -36.38 -36.12 -13.74
N LYS A 13 -35.07 -36.12 -14.06
CA LYS A 13 -34.02 -36.14 -13.04
C LYS A 13 -32.92 -35.10 -13.27
N ARG A 14 -32.86 -34.20 -12.27
CA ARG A 14 -31.73 -33.36 -11.85
C ARG A 14 -31.23 -32.28 -12.82
N GLY A 15 -31.24 -31.05 -12.32
CA GLY A 15 -30.37 -29.98 -12.84
C GLY A 15 -31.09 -28.75 -13.36
N ASP A 16 -32.41 -28.68 -13.24
CA ASP A 16 -33.10 -27.39 -13.34
C ASP A 16 -32.58 -26.47 -12.23
N LEU A 17 -32.34 -25.21 -12.56
CA LEU A 17 -31.69 -24.21 -11.69
C LEU A 17 -30.27 -24.64 -11.23
N LEU A 18 -29.29 -24.52 -12.13
CA LEU A 18 -28.03 -23.91 -11.68
C LEU A 18 -28.41 -22.52 -11.17
N SER A 19 -28.45 -22.38 -9.84
CA SER A 19 -28.57 -21.09 -9.19
C SER A 19 -27.63 -20.11 -9.90
N LYS A 20 -28.10 -18.87 -10.11
CA LYS A 20 -27.15 -17.76 -10.07
C LYS A 20 -26.27 -18.02 -8.85
N GLU A 21 -24.97 -18.11 -9.04
CA GLU A 21 -24.06 -17.96 -7.92
C GLU A 21 -24.51 -16.68 -7.19
N PRO A 22 -24.67 -16.70 -5.86
CA PRO A 22 -25.01 -15.47 -5.16
C PRO A 22 -23.99 -14.44 -5.60
N ASP A 23 -24.43 -13.24 -5.98
CA ASP A 23 -23.52 -12.15 -6.35
C ASP A 23 -22.43 -12.14 -5.28
N GLU A 24 -21.18 -12.49 -5.64
CA GLU A 24 -20.11 -12.59 -4.66
C GLU A 24 -20.10 -11.24 -3.95
N PRO A 25 -20.25 -11.19 -2.61
CA PRO A 25 -20.22 -9.92 -1.93
C PRO A 25 -18.87 -9.31 -2.28
N GLU A 26 -18.89 -8.19 -3.02
CA GLU A 26 -17.68 -7.53 -3.51
C GLU A 26 -16.69 -7.50 -2.36
N GLN A 27 -15.57 -8.23 -2.50
CA GLN A 27 -14.58 -8.28 -1.43
C GLN A 27 -14.19 -6.82 -1.17
N PRO A 28 -14.21 -6.35 0.09
CA PRO A 28 -13.92 -4.95 0.37
C PRO A 28 -12.57 -4.59 -0.22
N ASP A 29 -12.53 -3.49 -0.96
CA ASP A 29 -11.35 -3.00 -1.67
C ASP A 29 -10.10 -3.01 -0.78
N GLN A 30 -9.03 -3.60 -1.30
CA GLN A 30 -7.78 -3.83 -0.60
C GLN A 30 -6.61 -3.57 -1.55
N THR A 31 -5.57 -2.80 -1.21
CA THR A 31 -5.18 -2.15 0.06
C THR A 31 -4.01 -1.18 -0.19
N GLN A 32 -3.64 -0.29 0.74
CA GLN A 32 -2.28 0.29 0.64
C GLN A 32 -1.21 -0.72 1.08
N ILE A 33 -0.22 -0.92 0.19
CA ILE A 33 0.72 -2.06 0.12
C ILE A 33 -0.02 -3.43 0.10
N PRO A 34 0.41 -4.43 -0.68
CA PRO A 34 -0.24 -5.75 -0.65
C PRO A 34 -0.25 -6.39 0.75
N ILE A 35 -1.33 -7.10 1.09
CA ILE A 35 -1.43 -7.89 2.35
C ILE A 35 -0.29 -8.90 2.49
N ASP A 36 -0.03 -9.33 3.74
CA ASP A 36 0.97 -10.34 4.10
C ASP A 36 2.34 -10.11 3.40
N SER A 37 2.74 -8.84 3.31
CA SER A 37 3.97 -8.39 2.67
C SER A 37 4.82 -7.58 3.64
N LYS A 38 6.13 -7.56 3.41
CA LYS A 38 7.06 -6.67 4.11
C LYS A 38 7.97 -5.94 3.13
N LEU A 39 8.12 -4.64 3.33
CA LEU A 39 8.97 -3.78 2.50
C LEU A 39 10.13 -3.25 3.34
N ARG A 40 11.30 -3.06 2.74
CA ARG A 40 12.34 -2.20 3.31
C ARG A 40 12.58 -1.00 2.40
N PHE A 41 12.84 0.14 3.02
CA PHE A 41 13.34 1.33 2.36
C PHE A 41 14.79 1.53 2.82
N ILE A 42 15.73 1.48 1.89
CA ILE A 42 17.17 1.65 2.15
C ILE A 42 17.67 2.94 1.49
N GLU A 43 18.73 3.54 2.04
CA GLU A 43 19.44 4.63 1.38
C GLU A 43 20.15 4.11 0.13
N ALA A 44 19.99 4.77 -1.01
CA ALA A 44 20.56 4.31 -2.28
C ALA A 44 22.10 4.29 -2.32
N LEU A 45 22.77 5.11 -1.49
CA LEU A 45 24.23 5.23 -1.47
C LEU A 45 24.91 4.27 -0.49
N THR A 46 24.32 4.04 0.68
CA THR A 46 24.93 3.26 1.78
C THR A 46 24.26 1.90 1.99
N GLU A 47 23.14 1.64 1.32
CA GLU A 47 22.23 0.50 1.53
C GLU A 47 21.73 0.36 3.00
N SER A 48 21.89 1.40 3.81
CA SER A 48 21.43 1.43 5.21
C SER A 48 19.89 1.43 5.29
N PRO A 49 19.27 0.64 6.17
CA PRO A 49 17.82 0.65 6.35
C PRO A 49 17.33 1.97 6.97
N LEU A 50 16.33 2.58 6.33
CA LEU A 50 15.72 3.85 6.75
C LEU A 50 14.33 3.63 7.34
N LEU A 51 13.48 2.87 6.64
CA LEU A 51 12.15 2.45 7.08
C LEU A 51 11.96 0.96 6.79
N GLN A 52 11.15 0.30 7.60
CA GLN A 52 10.62 -1.03 7.33
C GLN A 52 9.11 -1.01 7.48
N VAL A 53 8.42 -1.71 6.58
CA VAL A 53 6.97 -1.89 6.63
C VAL A 53 6.67 -3.37 6.74
N ALA A 54 5.72 -3.73 7.58
CA ALA A 54 5.07 -5.04 7.57
C ALA A 54 3.57 -4.86 7.56
N VAL A 55 2.87 -5.74 6.85
CA VAL A 55 1.45 -5.59 6.56
C VAL A 55 0.72 -6.87 6.93
N THR A 56 -0.29 -6.77 7.79
CA THR A 56 -1.04 -7.92 8.29
C THR A 56 -2.19 -8.30 7.36
N GLY A 57 -2.39 -9.59 7.09
CA GLY A 57 -3.65 -10.09 6.55
C GLY A 57 -4.78 -10.12 7.60
N SER A 58 -5.83 -10.90 7.32
CA SER A 58 -7.00 -11.07 8.21
C SER A 58 -6.67 -11.76 9.54
N ASN A 59 -5.57 -12.51 9.63
CA ASN A 59 -5.11 -13.23 10.82
C ASN A 59 -3.74 -12.70 11.26
N PRO A 60 -3.70 -11.56 11.99
CA PRO A 60 -2.45 -10.96 12.45
C PRO A 60 -1.82 -11.76 13.60
N PRO A 61 -0.53 -11.53 13.93
CA PRO A 61 0.04 -11.98 15.19
C PRO A 61 -0.66 -11.31 16.40
N PRO A 62 -0.63 -11.94 17.60
CA PRO A 62 -1.16 -11.32 18.82
C PRO A 62 -0.53 -9.95 19.08
N GLY A 63 -1.37 -8.96 19.40
CA GLY A 63 -0.96 -7.56 19.62
C GLY A 63 -1.00 -6.67 18.38
N TYR A 64 -1.27 -7.21 17.19
CA TYR A 64 -1.43 -6.45 15.96
C TYR A 64 -2.88 -6.52 15.45
N ALA A 65 -3.33 -5.45 14.80
CA ALA A 65 -4.61 -5.38 14.12
C ALA A 65 -4.56 -6.15 12.79
N ALA A 66 -5.71 -6.70 12.38
CA ALA A 66 -5.86 -7.28 11.05
C ALA A 66 -5.88 -6.15 10.00
N LYS A 67 -5.32 -6.41 8.82
CA LYS A 67 -5.32 -5.46 7.69
C LYS A 67 -4.86 -4.06 8.11
N ALA A 68 -3.65 -4.01 8.66
CA ALA A 68 -2.97 -2.78 9.06
C ALA A 68 -1.54 -2.77 8.52
N GLU A 69 -1.07 -1.60 8.08
CA GLU A 69 0.33 -1.36 7.77
C GLU A 69 1.06 -0.91 9.03
N TYR A 70 2.23 -1.48 9.29
CA TYR A 70 3.10 -1.13 10.40
C TYR A 70 4.43 -0.59 9.88
N TRP A 71 4.71 0.67 10.15
CA TRP A 71 5.88 1.42 9.71
C TRP A 71 6.85 1.63 10.86
N SER A 72 8.03 1.04 10.77
CA SER A 72 9.12 1.16 11.75
C SER A 72 10.27 1.97 11.17
N ARG A 73 10.70 3.01 11.88
CA ARG A 73 11.85 3.83 11.48
C ARG A 73 13.16 3.20 11.96
N ARG A 74 14.11 3.05 11.05
CA ARG A 74 15.41 2.38 11.27
C ARG A 74 16.62 3.32 11.25
N GLY A 75 16.52 4.43 10.54
CA GLY A 75 17.64 5.36 10.37
C GLY A 75 17.23 6.82 10.16
N PRO A 76 18.21 7.73 10.04
CA PRO A 76 17.95 9.12 9.67
C PRO A 76 17.53 9.23 8.19
N LEU A 77 16.34 9.77 7.94
CA LEU A 77 15.83 10.05 6.60
C LEU A 77 16.39 11.38 6.07
N LYS A 78 17.70 11.41 5.83
CA LYS A 78 18.44 12.55 5.27
C LYS A 78 19.19 12.12 4.01
N THR A 79 18.45 11.75 2.97
CA THR A 79 19.02 11.23 1.73
C THR A 79 18.33 11.81 0.51
N SER A 80 19.05 11.86 -0.62
CA SER A 80 18.52 12.29 -1.91
C SER A 80 17.85 11.16 -2.71
N ALA A 81 18.06 9.89 -2.31
CA ALA A 81 17.45 8.75 -2.97
C ALA A 81 17.23 7.56 -2.02
N ILE A 82 16.02 7.00 -2.08
CA ILE A 82 15.57 5.86 -1.28
C ILE A 82 15.21 4.72 -2.23
N ILE A 83 15.59 3.49 -1.88
CA ILE A 83 15.22 2.30 -2.63
C ILE A 83 14.21 1.50 -1.80
N LEU A 84 13.00 1.34 -2.32
CA LEU A 84 12.01 0.37 -1.84
C LEU A 84 12.39 -1.01 -2.38
N GLU A 85 12.46 -2.00 -1.50
CA GLU A 85 12.59 -3.41 -1.86
C GLU A 85 11.48 -4.24 -1.22
N SER A 86 10.82 -5.07 -2.03
CA SER A 86 9.77 -5.98 -1.58
C SER A 86 10.37 -7.33 -1.17
N ILE A 87 10.05 -7.79 0.04
CA ILE A 87 10.59 -9.02 0.62
C ILE A 87 9.42 -9.89 1.08
N GLY A 88 9.42 -11.16 0.68
CA GLY A 88 8.42 -12.12 1.17
C GLY A 88 8.67 -12.48 2.64
N PHE A 89 7.61 -12.68 3.42
CA PHE A 89 7.75 -13.39 4.69
C PHE A 89 8.22 -14.84 4.44
N THR A 90 9.12 -15.33 5.29
CA THR A 90 9.56 -16.74 5.23
C THR A 90 8.52 -17.67 5.84
N ASN A 91 7.76 -17.17 6.81
CA ASN A 91 6.65 -17.83 7.46
C ASN A 91 5.31 -17.30 6.93
N ARG A 92 4.35 -18.19 6.66
CA ARG A 92 2.99 -17.81 6.28
C ARG A 92 2.18 -17.38 7.50
N SER A 93 1.20 -16.49 7.32
CA SER A 93 0.20 -16.19 8.35
C SER A 93 -0.41 -17.48 8.90
N GLY A 94 -0.61 -17.53 10.22
CA GLY A 94 -1.05 -18.71 10.96
C GLY A 94 0.04 -19.76 11.28
N SER A 95 1.26 -19.63 10.76
CA SER A 95 2.38 -20.50 11.18
C SER A 95 2.99 -20.06 12.53
N ALA A 96 3.56 -21.00 13.28
CA ALA A 96 4.20 -20.70 14.57
C ALA A 96 5.41 -19.74 14.46
N GLY A 97 6.08 -19.66 13.31
CA GLY A 97 7.22 -18.77 13.11
C GLY A 97 6.84 -17.35 12.70
N TYR A 98 5.64 -17.14 12.13
CA TYR A 98 5.19 -15.85 11.61
C TYR A 98 5.10 -14.75 12.67
N PRO A 99 4.55 -14.97 13.89
CA PRO A 99 4.54 -13.96 14.94
C PRO A 99 5.93 -13.44 15.30
N LYS A 100 6.92 -14.33 15.39
CA LYS A 100 8.31 -13.93 15.71
C LYS A 100 8.93 -13.13 14.57
N GLU A 101 8.79 -13.62 13.34
CA GLU A 101 9.34 -12.94 12.16
C GLU A 101 8.74 -11.53 11.99
N PHE A 102 7.42 -11.38 12.20
CA PHE A 102 6.73 -10.10 12.11
C PHE A 102 7.20 -9.12 13.18
N HIS A 103 7.31 -9.58 14.43
CA HIS A 103 7.80 -8.74 15.53
C HIS A 103 9.27 -8.34 15.33
N ASP A 104 10.17 -9.29 15.05
CA ASP A 104 11.58 -9.04 14.79
C ASP A 104 11.78 -8.00 13.66
N TRP A 105 10.95 -8.07 12.60
CA TRP A 105 11.02 -7.16 11.46
C TRP A 105 10.72 -5.69 11.82
N LEU A 106 9.86 -5.45 12.81
CA LEU A 106 9.48 -4.11 13.27
C LEU A 106 10.27 -3.64 14.50
N ALA A 107 10.81 -4.57 15.29
CA ALA A 107 11.44 -4.31 16.59
C ALA A 107 12.70 -3.44 16.47
N GLY A 108 12.77 -2.33 17.21
CA GLY A 108 13.94 -1.44 17.31
C GLY A 108 13.68 0.04 17.01
N GLY A 109 12.43 0.49 17.09
CA GLY A 109 12.04 1.90 16.99
C GLY A 109 10.56 2.07 17.33
N SER A 110 10.07 3.31 17.39
CA SER A 110 8.63 3.57 17.41
C SER A 110 7.99 3.02 16.14
N VAL A 111 6.91 2.25 16.30
CA VAL A 111 6.13 1.73 15.19
C VAL A 111 4.87 2.58 15.06
N LEU A 112 4.61 3.06 13.84
CA LEU A 112 3.34 3.67 13.49
C LEU A 112 2.48 2.68 12.72
N ALA A 113 1.18 2.74 12.93
CA ALA A 113 0.18 1.95 12.22
C ALA A 113 -0.79 2.85 11.45
N THR A 114 -1.23 2.40 10.28
CA THR A 114 -2.42 2.92 9.60
C THR A 114 -3.30 1.78 9.12
N ALA A 115 -4.61 2.04 8.96
CA ALA A 115 -5.54 1.05 8.46
C ALA A 115 -5.24 0.74 6.99
N GLN A 116 -5.09 -0.53 6.66
CA GLN A 116 -4.72 -0.95 5.31
C GLN A 116 -5.96 -1.05 4.40
N GLU A 117 -7.13 -1.41 4.98
CA GLU A 117 -8.42 -1.40 4.28
C GLU A 117 -8.83 0.03 3.91
N VAL A 118 -8.80 0.31 2.60
CA VAL A 118 -9.29 1.57 2.05
C VAL A 118 -10.05 1.37 0.76
N SER A 119 -11.32 1.77 0.77
CA SER A 119 -12.05 2.03 -0.46
C SER A 119 -11.38 3.12 -1.28
N ALA A 120 -11.62 3.13 -2.59
CA ALA A 120 -11.10 4.17 -3.49
C ALA A 120 -11.46 5.62 -3.04
N GLN A 121 -12.45 5.79 -2.15
CA GLN A 121 -12.90 7.07 -1.59
C GLN A 121 -11.91 7.68 -0.57
N GLN A 122 -10.97 6.90 -0.02
CA GLN A 122 -9.90 7.41 0.85
C GLN A 122 -8.71 8.01 0.09
N TRP A 123 -8.74 7.95 -1.25
CA TRP A 123 -7.83 8.65 -2.12
C TRP A 123 -8.42 10.00 -2.52
N VAL A 124 -7.92 11.07 -1.90
CA VAL A 124 -8.39 12.44 -2.08
C VAL A 124 -7.62 13.10 -3.23
N GLN A 125 -8.35 13.68 -4.19
CA GLN A 125 -7.74 14.48 -5.24
C GLN A 125 -7.15 15.78 -4.66
N GLY A 126 -5.92 16.11 -5.04
CA GLY A 126 -5.19 17.30 -4.56
C GLY A 126 -4.00 16.95 -3.67
N VAL A 127 -3.55 17.96 -2.91
CA VAL A 127 -2.28 17.95 -2.17
C VAL A 127 -2.54 17.84 -0.67
N HIS A 128 -1.86 16.90 0.00
CA HIS A 128 -1.82 16.84 1.46
C HIS A 128 -1.07 18.06 2.01
N GLN A 129 -1.59 18.71 3.04
CA GLN A 129 -0.94 19.86 3.68
C GLN A 129 -0.10 19.38 4.86
N PRO A 130 1.25 19.40 4.77
CA PRO A 130 2.10 18.87 5.82
C PRO A 130 1.95 19.65 7.12
N THR A 131 1.82 18.92 8.24
CA THR A 131 1.81 19.53 9.59
C THR A 131 3.16 19.41 10.30
N SER A 132 4.08 18.63 9.73
CA SER A 132 5.39 18.33 10.29
C SER A 132 6.42 19.45 10.04
N PRO A 133 7.36 19.70 10.98
CA PRO A 133 8.46 20.64 10.79
C PRO A 133 9.53 20.15 9.81
N ASN A 134 9.61 18.84 9.53
CA ASN A 134 10.64 18.22 8.70
C ASN A 134 10.00 17.23 7.73
N SER A 135 9.52 17.72 6.57
CA SER A 135 8.89 16.89 5.55
C SER A 135 9.72 16.84 4.26
N ALA A 136 9.68 15.70 3.55
CA ALA A 136 10.31 15.54 2.25
C ALA A 136 9.47 14.63 1.34
N LEU A 137 9.16 15.12 0.14
CA LEU A 137 8.57 14.33 -0.93
C LEU A 137 9.66 13.64 -1.74
N TYR A 138 9.45 12.36 -2.01
CA TYR A 138 10.24 11.56 -2.95
C TYR A 138 9.33 11.07 -4.05
N TRP A 139 9.86 10.84 -5.25
CA TRP A 139 9.09 10.41 -6.41
C TRP A 139 9.75 9.25 -7.14
N ALA A 140 8.93 8.42 -7.79
CA ALA A 140 9.38 7.41 -8.72
C ALA A 140 8.45 7.34 -9.94
N VAL A 141 8.90 6.60 -10.96
CA VAL A 141 8.04 6.15 -12.05
C VAL A 141 7.04 5.14 -11.50
N ASP A 142 5.75 5.29 -11.82
CA ASP A 142 4.71 4.37 -11.35
C ASP A 142 4.86 3.00 -12.05
N PRO A 143 5.14 1.90 -11.32
CA PRO A 143 5.32 0.58 -11.94
C PRO A 143 4.06 0.06 -12.62
N ASP A 144 2.87 0.56 -12.25
CA ASP A 144 1.60 0.15 -12.87
C ASP A 144 1.39 0.82 -14.25
N ALA A 145 2.10 1.90 -14.58
CA ALA A 145 2.07 2.56 -15.90
C ALA A 145 3.35 3.41 -16.17
N PRO A 146 4.52 2.78 -16.38
CA PRO A 146 5.81 3.47 -16.29
C PRO A 146 6.02 4.61 -17.30
N SER A 147 5.46 4.48 -18.50
CA SER A 147 5.60 5.48 -19.57
C SER A 147 4.81 6.76 -19.32
N THR A 148 3.77 6.73 -18.47
CA THR A 148 2.75 7.80 -18.40
C THR A 148 2.37 8.25 -17.00
N ARG A 149 2.83 7.58 -15.94
CA ARG A 149 2.44 7.92 -14.56
C ARG A 149 3.61 8.06 -13.59
N ARG A 150 3.32 8.73 -12.48
CA ARG A 150 4.26 8.98 -11.38
C ARG A 150 3.62 8.57 -10.06
N ILE A 151 4.47 8.16 -9.13
CA ILE A 151 4.13 7.84 -7.75
C ILE A 151 4.99 8.71 -6.84
N GLY A 152 4.40 9.24 -5.78
CA GLY A 152 5.09 10.03 -4.76
C GLY A 152 4.97 9.39 -3.38
N LEU A 153 5.97 9.66 -2.54
CA LEU A 153 6.07 9.23 -1.15
C LEU A 153 6.50 10.45 -0.33
N LEU A 154 5.56 11.10 0.33
CA LEU A 154 5.83 12.17 1.30
C LEU A 154 6.10 11.53 2.66
N VAL A 155 7.23 11.87 3.26
CA VAL A 155 7.59 11.42 4.61
C VAL A 155 7.68 12.61 5.54
N GLU A 156 7.02 12.50 6.69
CA GLU A 156 6.88 13.56 7.69
C GLU A 156 7.56 13.18 8.99
N LEU A 157 8.45 14.04 9.47
CA LEU A 157 9.24 13.82 10.69
C LEU A 157 9.04 14.93 11.71
N GLY A 158 9.07 14.56 12.98
CA GLY A 158 9.05 15.53 14.08
C GLY A 158 10.40 16.21 14.29
N SER A 159 10.49 17.01 15.35
CA SER A 159 11.69 17.80 15.67
C SER A 159 12.87 16.96 16.14
N ALA A 160 12.64 15.78 16.72
CA ALA A 160 13.68 14.79 17.03
C ALA A 160 13.93 13.82 15.85
N GLY A 161 13.29 14.06 14.70
CA GLY A 161 13.36 13.24 13.50
C GLY A 161 12.54 11.94 13.58
N GLU A 162 11.78 11.73 14.65
CA GLU A 162 10.78 10.67 14.77
C GLU A 162 9.84 10.65 13.56
N LEU A 163 9.45 9.46 13.09
CA LEU A 163 8.44 9.37 12.05
C LEU A 163 7.11 9.85 12.64
N LEU A 164 6.40 10.71 11.90
CA LEU A 164 5.05 11.17 12.27
C LEU A 164 4.00 10.68 11.26
N ASN A 165 4.33 10.68 9.96
CA ASN A 165 3.40 10.29 8.93
C ASN A 165 4.11 9.85 7.64
N VAL A 166 3.41 9.08 6.81
CA VAL A 166 3.83 8.77 5.43
C VAL A 166 2.60 8.83 4.53
N ILE A 167 2.65 9.66 3.50
CA ILE A 167 1.55 9.88 2.56
C ILE A 167 1.99 9.48 1.15
N TRP A 168 1.27 8.52 0.57
CA TRP A 168 1.43 8.13 -0.82
C TRP A 168 0.65 9.05 -1.76
N TYR A 169 1.22 9.26 -2.95
CA TYR A 169 0.64 10.01 -4.06
C TYR A 169 0.64 9.18 -5.35
N LYS A 170 -0.39 9.30 -6.19
CA LYS A 170 -0.38 8.82 -7.59
C LYS A 170 -0.98 9.87 -8.54
N THR A 171 -0.54 9.88 -9.80
CA THR A 171 -1.14 10.71 -10.87
C THR A 171 -2.44 10.15 -11.46
N ARG A 172 -3.00 9.11 -10.84
CA ARG A 172 -4.32 8.54 -11.14
C ARG A 172 -4.88 7.90 -9.87
N GLN A 173 -6.17 8.08 -9.61
CA GLN A 173 -6.85 7.41 -8.50
C GLN A 173 -6.68 5.89 -8.61
N PRO A 174 -6.20 5.21 -7.56
CA PRO A 174 -6.03 3.77 -7.56
C PRO A 174 -7.30 2.95 -7.75
N THR A 175 -7.22 1.98 -8.66
CA THR A 175 -8.19 0.89 -8.76
C THR A 175 -8.04 -0.01 -7.53
N GLY A 176 -9.14 -0.25 -6.81
CA GLY A 176 -9.15 -1.04 -5.57
C GLY A 176 -8.38 -0.41 -4.38
N GLY A 177 -8.10 0.90 -4.42
CA GLY A 177 -7.30 1.58 -3.38
C GLY A 177 -5.79 1.26 -3.38
N LEU A 178 -5.32 0.35 -4.26
CA LEU A 178 -3.96 -0.17 -4.32
C LEU A 178 -2.90 0.84 -4.79
N ILE A 179 -1.94 1.18 -3.93
CA ILE A 179 -0.75 1.96 -4.33
C ILE A 179 0.11 1.24 -5.38
N PHE A 180 0.14 -0.08 -5.36
CA PHE A 180 0.75 -0.92 -6.38
C PHE A 180 -0.23 -2.06 -6.72
N GLN A 181 -0.58 -2.23 -8.00
CA GLN A 181 -1.33 -3.43 -8.44
C GLN A 181 -0.45 -4.69 -8.29
N LYS A 182 0.88 -4.52 -8.43
CA LYS A 182 1.89 -5.51 -8.07
C LYS A 182 3.08 -4.80 -7.45
N ALA A 183 3.41 -5.13 -6.20
CA ALA A 183 4.59 -4.56 -5.55
C ALA A 183 5.87 -4.86 -6.38
N PRO A 184 6.66 -3.85 -6.77
CA PRO A 184 7.91 -4.06 -7.48
C PRO A 184 8.94 -4.73 -6.57
N SER A 185 9.81 -5.57 -7.13
CA SER A 185 10.91 -6.18 -6.37
C SER A 185 11.89 -5.12 -5.84
N ARG A 186 12.17 -4.09 -6.66
CA ARG A 186 12.99 -2.93 -6.33
C ARG A 186 12.44 -1.69 -7.06
N LEU A 187 12.30 -0.56 -6.35
CA LEU A 187 11.85 0.72 -6.91
C LEU A 187 12.65 1.87 -6.28
N THR A 188 13.31 2.68 -7.10
CA THR A 188 14.09 3.83 -6.64
C THR A 188 13.24 5.09 -6.64
N PHE A 189 13.15 5.72 -5.47
CA PHE A 189 12.56 7.03 -5.26
C PHE A 189 13.65 8.10 -5.16
N THR A 190 13.49 9.21 -5.89
CA THR A 190 14.38 10.38 -5.85
C THR A 190 13.72 11.50 -5.07
N GLN A 191 14.46 12.20 -4.21
CA GLN A 191 13.95 13.36 -3.48
C GLN A 191 13.57 14.50 -4.45
N VAL A 192 12.40 15.10 -4.26
CA VAL A 192 11.96 16.28 -4.99
C VAL A 192 12.62 17.51 -4.36
N VAL A 193 13.33 18.30 -5.17
CA VAL A 193 14.01 19.52 -4.70
C VAL A 193 13.75 20.68 -5.65
N VAL A 194 13.56 21.89 -5.09
CA VAL A 194 13.18 23.10 -5.81
C VAL A 194 14.11 24.28 -5.55
N GLY A 195 14.18 25.17 -6.55
CA GLY A 195 14.99 26.38 -6.54
C GLY A 195 16.51 26.13 -6.58
N GLU A 196 17.28 27.21 -6.73
CA GLU A 196 18.74 27.16 -6.84
C GLU A 196 19.41 26.54 -5.60
N MET A 197 18.81 26.71 -4.43
CA MET A 197 19.26 26.13 -3.16
C MET A 197 18.91 24.65 -2.97
N LYS A 198 18.23 24.01 -3.93
CA LYS A 198 17.79 22.59 -3.87
C LYS A 198 17.06 22.25 -2.56
N LYS A 199 16.09 23.08 -2.17
CA LYS A 199 15.28 22.84 -0.96
C LYS A 199 14.36 21.64 -1.20
N PRO A 200 14.20 20.71 -0.25
CA PRO A 200 13.19 19.65 -0.35
C PRO A 200 11.79 20.25 -0.59
N SER A 201 11.05 19.67 -1.53
CA SER A 201 9.63 20.01 -1.72
C SER A 201 8.72 19.03 -0.98
N THR A 202 7.48 19.46 -0.78
CA THR A 202 6.34 18.65 -0.33
C THR A 202 5.17 18.67 -1.32
N ASP A 203 5.28 19.43 -2.42
CA ASP A 203 4.23 19.58 -3.43
C ASP A 203 4.43 18.57 -4.59
N PRO A 204 3.47 17.68 -4.87
CA PRO A 204 3.58 16.73 -5.99
C PRO A 204 3.54 17.39 -7.37
N TYR A 205 3.05 18.63 -7.51
CA TYR A 205 3.11 19.36 -8.79
C TYR A 205 4.55 19.71 -9.21
N ASP A 206 5.53 19.69 -8.29
CA ASP A 206 6.96 19.80 -8.62
C ASP A 206 7.52 18.52 -9.29
N ILE A 207 6.80 17.39 -9.24
CA ILE A 207 7.14 16.16 -9.97
C ILE A 207 6.55 16.21 -11.39
N ASP A 208 5.28 16.59 -11.48
CA ASP A 208 4.53 16.74 -12.72
C ASP A 208 3.40 17.77 -12.52
N ALA A 209 3.62 18.97 -13.07
CA ALA A 209 2.73 20.12 -12.92
C ALA A 209 1.44 20.02 -13.76
N GLN A 210 1.34 19.07 -14.70
CA GLN A 210 0.16 18.89 -15.57
C GLN A 210 -0.70 17.69 -15.15
N SER A 211 -0.18 16.78 -14.34
CA SER A 211 -0.91 15.64 -13.81
C SER A 211 -1.93 16.01 -12.73
N THR A 212 -3.07 15.31 -12.72
CA THR A 212 -3.98 15.30 -11.56
C THR A 212 -3.43 14.38 -10.48
N TRP A 213 -3.18 14.91 -9.29
CA TRP A 213 -2.66 14.14 -8.17
C TRP A 213 -3.76 13.68 -7.21
N TYR A 214 -3.58 12.47 -6.68
CA TYR A 214 -4.39 11.88 -5.62
C TYR A 214 -3.47 11.47 -4.48
N HIS A 215 -3.85 11.79 -3.24
CA HIS A 215 -3.14 11.38 -2.03
C HIS A 215 -4.02 10.52 -1.14
N TYR A 216 -3.40 9.67 -0.35
CA TYR A 216 -4.09 8.86 0.65
C TYR A 216 -4.37 9.65 1.93
N ARG A 217 -5.58 9.49 2.48
CA ARG A 217 -6.06 10.28 3.63
C ARG A 217 -5.79 9.65 5.00
N GLY A 218 -5.34 8.40 5.07
CA GLY A 218 -5.20 7.71 6.35
C GLY A 218 -4.13 8.35 7.24
N GLU A 219 -4.42 8.40 8.53
CA GLU A 219 -3.55 8.94 9.56
C GLU A 219 -2.70 7.81 10.16
N MET A 220 -1.42 8.07 10.37
CA MET A 220 -0.57 7.20 11.18
C MET A 220 -0.77 7.42 12.67
N ARG A 221 -0.75 6.34 13.45
CA ARG A 221 -0.94 6.33 14.91
C ARG A 221 0.09 5.43 15.57
N SER A 222 0.48 5.68 16.81
CA SER A 222 1.35 4.74 17.53
C SER A 222 0.71 3.35 17.62
N ALA A 223 1.47 2.32 17.24
CA ALA A 223 1.07 0.91 17.29
C ALA A 223 1.16 0.33 18.72
#